data_AF-A0A3M1DEF3-F1
#
_entry.id   AF-A0A3M1DEF3-F1
#
_cell.length_a   1.000
_cell.length_b   1.000
_cell.length_c   1.000
_cell.angle_alpha   90.00
_cell.angle_beta   90.00
_cell.angle_gamma   90.00
#
_symmetry.space_group_name_H-M   'P 1'
#
loop_
_entity.id
_entity.type
_entity.pdbx_description
1 polymer ?
#
loop_
_entity_poly.entity_id
_entity_poly.type
_entity_poly.pdbx_seq_one_letter_code
_entity_poly.pdbx_strand_id
1 'polypeptide(L)'
;MGLIILAYFGLYLYEVQEVPVILDVEKGVAGITVDTDALRMGTIAPGQTSQRKMDIVLRKPSRVVVAFSGETAPFMRAEPATAVGEAGERIKVTFTAFVPSFQAEGHYEGKAIIRFYRRWF
;
A
#
# COMPACT_ATOMS: atom_id res chain seq x y z
N MET A 1 15.73 26.30 15.04
CA MET A 1 16.31 25.27 14.15
C MET A 1 15.56 25.30 12.84
N GLY A 2 16.28 25.59 11.75
CA GLY A 2 15.70 26.07 10.48
C GLY A 2 14.94 24.99 9.71
N LEU A 3 13.72 25.33 9.32
CA LEU A 3 12.91 24.58 8.38
C LEU A 3 13.54 24.73 6.99
N ILE A 4 14.19 23.69 6.48
CA ILE A 4 14.58 23.64 5.06
C ILE A 4 13.33 23.28 4.27
N ILE A 5 12.61 24.32 3.83
CA ILE A 5 11.55 24.17 2.83
C ILE A 5 12.26 24.13 1.47
N LEU A 6 12.55 22.93 0.99
CA LEU A 6 12.90 22.71 -0.41
C LEU A 6 11.62 22.90 -1.26
N ALA A 7 11.33 24.16 -1.54
CA ALA A 7 10.27 24.59 -2.44
C ALA A 7 10.68 24.28 -3.88
N TYR A 8 10.20 23.16 -4.44
CA TYR A 8 10.22 22.99 -5.89
C TYR A 8 8.95 22.38 -6.50
N PHE A 9 7.92 22.02 -5.72
CA PHE A 9 6.68 21.46 -6.33
C PHE A 9 5.34 21.91 -5.75
N GLY A 10 5.29 22.81 -4.76
CA GLY A 10 4.03 23.36 -4.25
C GLY A 10 3.02 22.31 -3.77
N LEU A 11 3.46 21.08 -3.45
CA LEU A 11 2.64 20.03 -2.88
C LEU A 11 2.99 19.89 -1.40
N TYR A 12 2.01 19.97 -0.51
CA TYR A 12 2.19 19.65 0.91
C TYR A 12 1.50 18.34 1.24
N LEU A 13 2.15 17.53 2.07
CA LEU A 13 1.56 16.34 2.67
C LEU A 13 0.54 16.79 3.71
N TYR A 14 -0.72 16.38 3.56
CA TYR A 14 -1.77 16.78 4.49
C TYR A 14 -2.32 15.62 5.31
N GLU A 15 -2.22 14.39 4.82
CA GLU A 15 -2.71 13.20 5.51
C GLU A 15 -1.84 11.98 5.18
N VAL A 16 -1.64 11.13 6.19
CA VAL A 16 -0.96 9.83 6.08
C VAL A 16 -1.87 8.79 6.70
N GLN A 17 -2.20 7.76 5.93
CA GLN A 17 -2.94 6.60 6.42
C GLN A 17 -2.02 5.39 6.37
N GLU A 18 -1.93 4.68 7.50
CA GLU A 18 -1.19 3.42 7.60
C GLU A 18 -2.18 2.27 7.66
N VAL A 19 -2.06 1.32 6.72
CA VAL A 19 -2.86 0.10 6.68
C VAL A 19 -1.93 -1.08 6.99
N PRO A 20 -2.17 -1.87 8.04
CA PRO A 20 -1.39 -3.07 8.33
C PRO A 20 -1.44 -4.04 7.14
N VAL A 21 -0.29 -4.61 6.77
CA VAL A 21 -0.17 -5.64 5.73
C VAL A 21 0.32 -6.91 6.40
N ILE A 22 -0.47 -7.96 6.27
CA ILE A 22 -0.17 -9.27 6.86
C ILE A 22 -0.11 -10.30 5.73
N LEU A 23 0.98 -11.06 5.73
CA LEU A 23 1.28 -12.08 4.75
C LEU A 23 1.82 -13.33 5.45
N ASP A 24 1.22 -14.48 5.17
CA ASP A 24 1.73 -15.78 5.61
C ASP A 24 2.37 -16.49 4.41
N VAL A 25 3.56 -17.04 4.57
CA VAL A 25 4.25 -17.82 3.53
C VAL A 25 4.32 -19.28 3.97
N GLU A 26 3.63 -20.16 3.24
CA GLU A 26 3.59 -21.60 3.51
C GLU A 26 3.64 -22.41 2.21
N LYS A 27 4.34 -23.55 2.21
CA LYS A 27 4.38 -24.43 1.03
C LYS A 27 3.11 -25.28 0.93
N GLY A 28 2.51 -25.29 -0.26
CA GLY A 28 1.43 -26.23 -0.60
C GLY A 28 0.03 -25.81 -0.18
N VAL A 29 -0.15 -24.60 0.38
CA VAL A 29 -1.47 -24.08 0.77
C VAL A 29 -1.60 -22.62 0.32
N ALA A 30 -2.73 -22.27 -0.31
CA ALA A 30 -3.13 -20.89 -0.54
C ALA A 30 -4.42 -20.64 0.26
N GLY A 31 -4.40 -19.65 1.13
CA GLY A 31 -5.48 -19.36 2.09
C GLY A 31 -5.90 -17.91 2.02
N ILE A 32 -7.19 -17.62 2.23
CA ILE A 32 -7.73 -16.26 2.27
C ILE A 32 -8.14 -15.92 3.70
N THR A 33 -7.49 -14.92 4.28
CA THR A 33 -7.90 -14.33 5.56
C THR A 33 -8.73 -13.08 5.29
N VAL A 34 -9.93 -13.00 5.87
CA VAL A 34 -10.88 -11.89 5.69
C VAL A 34 -10.93 -11.08 6.98
N ASP A 35 -10.46 -9.84 6.93
CA ASP A 35 -10.51 -8.87 8.03
C ASP A 35 -10.56 -7.48 7.39
N THR A 36 -11.41 -6.58 7.90
CA THR A 36 -11.78 -5.34 7.21
C THR A 36 -10.84 -4.16 7.47
N ASP A 37 -9.99 -4.25 8.50
CA ASP A 37 -9.13 -3.14 8.93
C ASP A 37 -7.65 -3.31 8.54
N ALA A 38 -7.30 -4.45 7.90
CA ALA A 38 -5.94 -4.75 7.46
C ALA A 38 -5.92 -5.31 6.02
N LEU A 39 -4.85 -5.02 5.28
CA LEU A 39 -4.58 -5.63 4.00
C LEU A 39 -4.01 -7.04 4.21
N ARG A 40 -4.91 -8.01 4.45
CA ARG A 40 -4.54 -9.43 4.55
C ARG A 40 -4.38 -10.04 3.15
N MET A 41 -3.13 -10.32 2.79
CA MET A 41 -2.79 -10.95 1.51
C MET A 41 -3.07 -12.45 1.51
N GLY A 42 -3.27 -13.03 2.70
CA GLY A 42 -3.53 -14.44 2.92
C GLY A 42 -2.24 -15.27 2.98
N THR A 43 -2.40 -16.58 2.91
CA THR A 43 -1.28 -17.52 2.79
C THR A 43 -0.86 -17.61 1.32
N ILE A 44 0.39 -17.25 1.01
CA ILE A 44 0.97 -17.28 -0.32
C ILE A 44 2.16 -18.23 -0.34
N ALA A 45 2.10 -19.25 -1.20
CA ALA A 45 3.25 -20.11 -1.40
C ALA A 45 4.43 -19.38 -2.08
N PRO A 46 5.69 -19.75 -1.79
CA PRO A 46 6.84 -19.21 -2.50
C PRO A 46 6.69 -19.33 -4.03
N GLY A 47 7.00 -18.25 -4.74
CA GLY A 47 6.86 -18.13 -6.20
C GLY A 47 5.44 -17.78 -6.67
N GLN A 48 4.47 -17.63 -5.77
CA GLN A 48 3.10 -17.26 -6.10
C GLN A 48 2.83 -15.78 -5.88
N THR A 49 1.68 -15.34 -6.40
CA THR A 49 1.20 -13.97 -6.29
C THR A 49 -0.20 -13.94 -5.69
N SER A 50 -0.48 -12.96 -4.83
CA SER A 50 -1.83 -12.64 -4.36
C SER A 50 -2.18 -11.20 -4.70
N GLN A 51 -3.45 -10.95 -4.99
CA GLN A 51 -3.94 -9.62 -5.33
C GLN A 51 -5.15 -9.22 -4.48
N ARG A 52 -5.17 -7.96 -4.07
CA ARG A 52 -6.27 -7.31 -3.35
C ARG A 52 -6.60 -5.98 -3.99
N LYS A 53 -7.88 -5.66 -4.10
CA LYS A 53 -8.36 -4.39 -4.63
C LYS A 53 -8.96 -3.57 -3.49
N MET A 54 -8.64 -2.28 -3.46
CA MET A 54 -9.16 -1.33 -2.49
C MET A 54 -9.57 -0.05 -3.22
N ASP A 55 -10.71 0.51 -2.83
CA ASP A 55 -11.18 1.80 -3.32
C ASP A 55 -10.74 2.89 -2.34
N ILE A 56 -9.97 3.86 -2.83
CA ILE A 56 -9.60 5.06 -2.09
C ILE A 56 -10.57 6.17 -2.50
N VAL A 57 -11.42 6.61 -1.57
CA VAL A 57 -12.40 7.68 -1.81
C VAL A 57 -11.78 9.02 -1.43
N LEU A 58 -11.64 9.92 -2.40
CA LEU A 58 -11.10 11.25 -2.16
C LEU A 58 -12.15 12.19 -1.60
N ARG A 59 -11.87 12.80 -0.44
CA ARG A 59 -12.73 13.85 0.14
C ARG A 59 -12.40 15.25 -0.40
N LYS A 60 -11.19 15.43 -0.95
CA LYS A 60 -10.66 16.68 -1.49
C LYS A 60 -9.76 16.37 -2.70
N PRO A 61 -9.58 17.31 -3.65
CA PRO A 61 -8.64 17.13 -4.75
C PRO A 61 -7.24 16.85 -4.21
N SER A 62 -6.69 15.70 -4.56
CA SER A 62 -5.47 15.17 -3.93
C SER A 62 -4.64 14.34 -4.89
N ARG A 63 -3.33 14.36 -4.69
CA ARG A 63 -2.41 13.36 -5.21
C ARG A 63 -2.21 12.28 -4.15
N VAL A 64 -2.52 11.04 -4.48
CA VAL A 64 -2.32 9.86 -3.64
C VAL A 64 -1.01 9.19 -4.02
N VAL A 65 -0.22 8.79 -3.03
CA VAL A 65 1.01 8.00 -3.22
C VAL A 65 0.97 6.82 -2.25
N VAL A 66 1.12 5.62 -2.78
CA VAL A 66 1.18 4.38 -1.99
C VAL A 66 2.63 3.92 -1.87
N ALA A 67 3.06 3.64 -0.65
CA ALA A 67 4.36 3.06 -0.34
C ALA A 67 4.21 1.89 0.63
N PHE A 68 5.26 1.11 0.82
CA PHE A 68 5.27 -0.02 1.76
C PHE A 68 6.46 0.08 2.71
N SER A 69 6.30 -0.44 3.92
CA SER A 69 7.36 -0.55 4.94
C SER A 69 7.25 -1.83 5.74
N GLY A 70 8.33 -2.25 6.39
CA GLY A 70 8.39 -3.49 7.16
C GLY A 70 8.80 -4.69 6.31
N GLU A 71 8.56 -5.89 6.82
CA GLU A 71 9.07 -7.14 6.26
C GLU A 71 8.35 -7.53 4.97
N THR A 72 7.09 -7.12 4.82
CA THR A 72 6.31 -7.37 3.59
C THR A 72 6.69 -6.44 2.44
N ALA A 73 7.38 -5.31 2.70
CA ALA A 73 7.64 -4.29 1.70
C ALA A 73 8.33 -4.79 0.41
N PRO A 74 9.33 -5.68 0.46
CA PRO A 74 9.98 -6.22 -0.74
C PRO A 74 9.04 -7.05 -1.63
N PHE A 75 7.95 -7.59 -1.06
CA PHE A 75 7.00 -8.44 -1.77
C PHE A 75 5.85 -7.64 -2.38
N MET A 76 5.67 -6.38 -1.97
CA MET A 76 4.47 -5.61 -2.26
C MET A 76 4.62 -4.64 -3.42
N ARG A 77 3.57 -4.53 -4.22
CA ARG A 77 3.38 -3.51 -5.27
C ARG A 77 1.96 -2.98 -5.24
N ALA A 78 1.77 -1.74 -5.67
CA ALA A 78 0.46 -1.11 -5.84
C ALA A 78 0.31 -0.56 -7.26
N GLU A 79 -0.85 -0.75 -7.87
CA GLU A 79 -1.18 -0.22 -9.19
C GLU A 79 -2.57 0.47 -9.16
N PRO A 80 -2.66 1.79 -9.42
CA PRO A 80 -1.53 2.71 -9.59
C PRO A 80 -0.81 2.98 -8.25
N ALA A 81 0.52 3.09 -8.26
CA ALA A 81 1.29 3.50 -7.08
C ALA A 81 1.15 5.01 -6.78
N THR A 82 0.77 5.80 -7.79
CA THR A 82 0.48 7.23 -7.66
C THR A 82 -0.71 7.59 -8.52
N ALA A 83 -1.65 8.34 -7.98
CA ALA A 83 -2.81 8.82 -8.70
C ALA A 83 -3.14 10.26 -8.30
N VAL A 84 -3.84 10.98 -9.16
CA VAL A 84 -4.42 12.30 -8.86
C VAL A 84 -5.91 12.18 -9.12
N GLY A 85 -6.73 12.76 -8.26
CA GLY A 85 -8.17 12.77 -8.46
C GLY A 85 -8.85 13.95 -7.76
N GLU A 86 -10.12 14.12 -8.10
CA GLU A 86 -10.98 15.18 -7.59
C GLU A 86 -11.76 14.75 -6.35
N ALA A 87 -12.42 15.70 -5.68
CA ALA A 87 -13.31 15.38 -4.56
C ALA A 87 -14.49 14.49 -5.02
N GLY A 88 -14.75 13.41 -4.29
CA GLY A 88 -15.79 12.42 -4.59
C GLY A 88 -15.34 11.29 -5.51
N GLU A 89 -14.14 11.39 -6.10
CA GLU A 89 -13.60 10.35 -6.98
C GLU A 89 -13.15 9.11 -6.19
N ARG A 90 -13.27 7.93 -6.84
CA ARG A 90 -12.80 6.65 -6.31
C ARG A 90 -11.60 6.18 -7.11
N ILE A 91 -10.44 6.14 -6.48
CA ILE A 91 -9.23 5.57 -7.06
C ILE A 91 -9.19 4.09 -6.70
N LYS A 92 -9.28 3.21 -7.71
CA LYS A 92 -9.13 1.76 -7.52
C LYS A 92 -7.66 1.41 -7.50
N VAL A 93 -7.16 0.93 -6.36
CA VAL A 93 -5.77 0.49 -6.20
C VAL A 93 -5.74 -1.03 -6.08
N THR A 94 -4.91 -1.67 -6.92
CA THR A 94 -4.62 -3.10 -6.83
C THR A 94 -3.30 -3.30 -6.10
N PHE A 95 -3.37 -3.91 -4.93
CA PHE A 95 -2.22 -4.37 -4.16
C PHE A 95 -1.84 -5.77 -4.59
N THR A 96 -0.58 -5.98 -4.92
CA THR A 96 -0.04 -7.26 -5.36
C THR A 96 1.10 -7.67 -4.43
N ALA A 97 1.01 -8.86 -3.86
CA ALA A 97 2.08 -9.50 -3.12
C ALA A 97 2.71 -10.59 -4.00
N PHE A 98 3.99 -10.46 -4.33
CA PHE A 98 4.78 -11.48 -5.00
C PHE A 98 5.82 -12.02 -4.04
N VAL A 99 5.69 -13.30 -3.66
CA VAL A 99 6.64 -13.96 -2.77
C VAL A 99 7.71 -14.64 -3.61
N PRO A 100 9.00 -14.29 -3.48
CA PRO A 100 10.07 -14.97 -4.20
C PRO A 100 10.08 -16.48 -3.91
N SER A 101 10.47 -17.29 -4.89
CA SER A 101 10.49 -18.76 -4.74
C SER A 101 11.46 -19.28 -3.67
N PHE A 102 12.45 -18.48 -3.30
CA PHE A 102 13.44 -18.79 -2.27
C PHE A 102 13.07 -18.25 -0.87
N GLN A 103 11.92 -17.58 -0.73
CA GLN A 103 11.51 -17.00 0.55
C GLN A 103 11.24 -18.10 1.58
N ALA A 104 11.73 -17.90 2.81
CA ALA A 104 11.45 -18.81 3.92
C ALA A 104 9.96 -18.77 4.28
N GLU A 105 9.44 -19.91 4.74
CA GLU A 105 8.11 -19.95 5.34
C GLU A 105 8.10 -19.12 6.62
N GLY A 106 6.98 -18.47 6.90
CA GLY A 106 6.86 -17.61 8.07
C GLY A 106 5.74 -16.58 7.97
N HIS A 107 5.57 -15.89 9.09
CA HIS A 107 4.66 -14.76 9.21
C HIS A 107 5.43 -13.47 8.93
N TYR A 108 4.93 -12.66 8.00
CA TYR A 108 5.55 -11.40 7.61
C TYR A 108 4.59 -10.25 7.86
N GLU A 109 5.06 -9.24 8.59
CA GLU A 109 4.29 -8.04 8.90
C GLU A 109 4.88 -6.79 8.26
N GLY A 110 4.00 -5.89 7.81
CA GLY A 110 4.40 -4.59 7.31
C GLY A 110 3.22 -3.62 7.27
N LYS A 111 3.42 -2.52 6.56
CA LYS A 111 2.40 -1.47 6.40
C LYS A 111 2.38 -0.97 4.97
N ALA A 112 1.18 -0.72 4.47
CA ALA A 112 0.95 0.13 3.32
C ALA A 112 0.74 1.56 3.83
N ILE A 113 1.58 2.48 3.37
CA ILE A 113 1.55 3.90 3.74
C ILE A 113 0.95 4.66 2.57
N ILE A 114 -0.27 5.16 2.76
CA ILE A 114 -0.99 5.96 1.77
C ILE A 114 -0.84 7.42 2.16
N ARG A 115 -0.19 8.19 1.29
CA ARG A 115 0.09 9.61 1.50
C ARG A 115 -0.79 10.44 0.59
N PHE A 116 -1.44 11.44 1.17
CA PHE A 116 -2.27 12.38 0.43
C PHE A 116 -1.58 13.75 0.40
N TYR A 117 -1.29 14.20 -0.81
CA TYR A 117 -0.68 15.50 -1.10
C TYR A 117 -1.69 16.43 -1.73
N ARG A 118 -1.56 17.72 -1.42
CA ARG A 118 -2.38 18.77 -2.01
C ARG A 118 -1.52 19.92 -2.50
N ARG A 119 -1.95 20.56 -3.58
CA ARG A 119 -1.28 21.77 -4.08
C ARG A 119 -1.56 22.95 -3.15
N TRP A 120 -0.52 23.66 -2.76
CA TRP A 120 -0.57 24.95 -2.10
C TRP A 120 -1.03 25.95 -3.17
N PHE A 121 -2.21 26.55 -2.98
CA PHE A 121 -2.69 27.68 -3.78
C PHE A 121 -2.06 28.96 -3.27
#